data_AF-R5ZZ18-F1
#
_entry.id   AF-R5ZZ18-F1
#
_cell.length_a   1.000
_cell.length_b   1.000
_cell.length_c   1.000
_cell.angle_alpha   90.00
_cell.angle_beta   90.00
_cell.angle_gamma   90.00
#
_symmetry.space_group_name_H-M   'P 1'
#
loop_
_entity.id
_entity.type
_entity.pdbx_description
1 polymer ?
#
loop_
_entity_poly.entity_id
_entity_poly.type
_entity_poly.pdbx_seq_one_letter_code
_entity_poly.pdbx_strand_id
1 'polypeptide(L)'
;MALPVEASTVAAPKWYAVRMHNGKRMMVADAANSEVACNDVELSIPELLPDANQWAFVGDDLLTSFKLYNKGTQKYLKTSAQNAISTLVDEADATEFHVMATRIQNMENGFCISNNSWYLNFQNPNTGTKEAPKYDKPGVYGWTDNDQGSTCSVFAPESFPLNYAASLVNVPEGAIGGPQYLENAENLKAYKAAYNKANGDASEANINALVDINKQIAASSVGTTLTEGYYRLVNCKDENYLHINGTILKDQAGKEKAVGSVVYFKSTGTEGQYSVLVEGKYLGTVTRSQDINLGEEANKGTYTVTSNNFISLVHEVSTNNDTDYRYLHVNGGNAVGWEANTPASQWYIVPATDVEIDMTAQGDKKYASAYLPFSVSAVDGATAYTGALNADKTAIDMTATTAVPANTGFVLVGTENKATLTIGDAAAIEGENALTGTNTGIQLTSGENDNHASYLVFGVNNGTVGFYKPASALTSIAANKAYINASEISNQAIALNFGNTVTGINAATLVKGENNAPIYDLSGRRVWAPVKSGLYIQNGKKIIK
;
A
#
# COMPACT_ATOMS: atom_id res chain seq x y z
N MET A 1 25.86 -27.46 -18.29
CA MET A 1 25.46 -26.10 -17.88
C MET A 1 24.12 -25.84 -18.54
N ALA A 2 23.06 -25.51 -17.78
CA ALA A 2 21.83 -25.05 -18.41
C ALA A 2 22.10 -23.63 -18.93
N LEU A 3 21.94 -23.40 -20.23
CA LEU A 3 22.16 -22.08 -20.82
C LEU A 3 20.92 -21.20 -20.59
N PRO A 4 21.09 -19.90 -20.32
CA PRO A 4 19.97 -18.94 -20.19
C PRO A 4 19.37 -18.53 -21.55
N VAL A 5 19.84 -19.15 -22.63
CA VAL A 5 19.44 -18.91 -24.03
C VAL A 5 19.09 -20.25 -24.67
N GLU A 6 18.18 -20.21 -25.64
CA GLU A 6 17.84 -21.35 -26.47
C GLU A 6 18.27 -21.11 -27.92
N ALA A 7 18.73 -22.18 -28.56
CA ALA A 7 18.99 -22.17 -29.98
C ALA A 7 17.66 -22.03 -30.75
N SER A 8 17.71 -21.38 -31.91
CA SER A 8 16.54 -21.11 -32.74
C SER A 8 16.90 -21.09 -34.22
N THR A 9 15.92 -20.85 -35.08
CA THR A 9 16.13 -20.74 -36.53
C THR A 9 15.69 -19.37 -37.02
N VAL A 10 16.10 -18.97 -38.23
CA VAL A 10 15.59 -17.73 -38.85
C VAL A 10 14.09 -17.79 -39.10
N ALA A 11 13.54 -18.98 -39.37
CA ALA A 11 12.10 -19.17 -39.62
C ALA A 11 11.25 -19.15 -38.34
N ALA A 12 11.85 -19.48 -37.19
CA ALA A 12 11.23 -19.44 -35.87
C ALA A 12 12.24 -18.90 -34.84
N PRO A 13 12.57 -17.60 -34.91
CA PRO A 13 13.63 -17.01 -34.10
C PRO A 13 13.17 -16.84 -32.65
N LYS A 14 14.08 -17.09 -31.70
CA LYS A 14 13.92 -16.70 -30.30
C LYS A 14 14.77 -15.46 -30.04
N TRP A 15 14.11 -14.37 -29.67
CA TRP A 15 14.74 -13.06 -29.54
C TRP A 15 15.22 -12.81 -28.12
N TYR A 16 16.40 -12.21 -28.02
CA TYR A 16 17.01 -11.82 -26.75
C TYR A 16 17.67 -10.45 -26.84
N ALA A 17 17.65 -9.69 -25.76
CA ALA A 17 18.59 -8.61 -25.53
C ALA A 17 19.90 -9.20 -25.02
N VAL A 18 21.03 -8.87 -25.64
CA VAL A 18 22.35 -9.34 -25.18
C VAL A 18 23.05 -8.21 -24.45
N ARG A 19 23.16 -8.35 -23.12
CA ARG A 19 23.89 -7.40 -22.28
C ARG A 19 25.37 -7.77 -22.26
N MET A 20 26.24 -6.83 -22.58
CA MET A 20 27.70 -7.00 -22.52
C MET A 20 28.27 -6.29 -21.30
N HIS A 21 29.28 -6.89 -20.66
CA HIS A 21 29.90 -6.38 -19.43
C HIS A 21 28.92 -6.25 -18.24
N ASN A 22 29.46 -5.93 -17.07
CA ASN A 22 28.67 -5.49 -15.91
C ASN A 22 28.12 -4.07 -16.16
N GLY A 23 26.80 -3.87 -16.12
CA GLY A 23 26.16 -2.57 -16.34
C GLY A 23 24.78 -2.70 -16.98
N LYS A 24 24.43 -1.74 -17.85
CA LYS A 24 23.17 -1.69 -18.61
C LYS A 24 23.40 -1.73 -20.13
N ARG A 25 24.58 -2.16 -20.56
CA ARG A 25 25.06 -2.06 -21.95
C ARG A 25 24.51 -3.19 -22.80
N MET A 26 23.68 -2.87 -23.78
CA MET A 26 23.05 -3.82 -24.67
C MET A 26 23.63 -3.72 -26.08
N MET A 27 23.84 -4.88 -26.71
CA MET A 27 24.18 -4.93 -28.13
C MET A 27 23.08 -4.29 -28.96
N VAL A 28 23.47 -3.46 -29.93
CA VAL A 28 22.55 -2.82 -30.87
C VAL A 28 23.12 -2.86 -32.29
N ALA A 29 22.28 -3.20 -33.24
CA ALA A 29 22.61 -3.10 -34.65
C ALA A 29 22.59 -1.62 -35.10
N ASP A 30 23.75 -1.09 -35.45
CA ASP A 30 23.92 0.24 -36.03
C ASP A 30 23.88 0.12 -37.56
N ALA A 31 22.66 0.09 -38.09
CA ALA A 31 22.41 -0.08 -39.52
C ALA A 31 23.07 1.00 -40.38
N ALA A 32 23.19 2.23 -39.87
CA ALA A 32 23.77 3.36 -40.61
C ALA A 32 25.26 3.15 -40.90
N ASN A 33 25.98 2.54 -39.95
CA ASN A 33 27.41 2.26 -40.09
C ASN A 33 27.71 0.79 -40.45
N SER A 34 26.69 -0.06 -40.55
CA SER A 34 26.83 -1.52 -40.72
C SER A 34 27.67 -2.17 -39.61
N GLU A 35 27.50 -1.70 -38.39
CA GLU A 35 28.29 -2.07 -37.21
C GLU A 35 27.42 -2.58 -36.07
N VAL A 36 28.06 -3.18 -35.07
CA VAL A 36 27.42 -3.59 -33.82
C VAL A 36 27.92 -2.69 -32.69
N ALA A 37 27.11 -1.68 -32.39
CA ALA A 37 27.34 -0.79 -31.26
C ALA A 37 26.87 -1.45 -29.95
N CYS A 38 27.17 -0.80 -28.83
CA CYS A 38 26.76 -1.26 -27.51
C CYS A 38 26.42 -0.05 -26.64
N ASN A 39 25.12 0.11 -26.36
CA ASN A 39 24.56 1.30 -25.73
C ASN A 39 23.93 0.96 -24.38
N ASP A 40 23.94 1.89 -23.44
CA ASP A 40 23.19 1.73 -22.20
C ASP A 40 21.68 1.76 -22.46
N VAL A 41 20.97 0.74 -21.98
CA VAL A 41 19.52 0.58 -22.06
C VAL A 41 19.00 0.20 -20.68
N GLU A 42 18.01 0.95 -20.18
CA GLU A 42 17.36 0.63 -18.92
C GLU A 42 16.64 -0.72 -18.98
N LEU A 43 16.74 -1.54 -17.93
CA LEU A 43 16.07 -2.85 -17.85
C LEU A 43 14.56 -2.74 -17.56
N SER A 44 14.08 -1.51 -17.41
CA SER A 44 12.71 -1.12 -17.11
C SER A 44 12.38 0.08 -17.99
N ILE A 45 11.64 -0.18 -19.07
CA ILE A 45 11.20 0.84 -20.03
C ILE A 45 9.72 0.62 -20.34
N PRO A 46 8.94 1.69 -20.63
CA PRO A 46 7.52 1.54 -20.90
C PRO A 46 7.24 0.83 -22.23
N GLU A 47 8.16 0.92 -23.20
CA GLU A 47 8.05 0.28 -24.51
C GLU A 47 8.65 -1.12 -24.55
N LEU A 48 8.29 -1.86 -25.62
CA LEU A 48 9.05 -3.04 -26.02
C LEU A 48 10.45 -2.61 -26.46
N LEU A 49 11.45 -3.44 -26.14
CA LEU A 49 12.82 -3.22 -26.59
C LEU A 49 12.89 -3.07 -28.13
N PRO A 50 13.64 -2.10 -28.68
CA PRO A 50 13.74 -1.93 -30.13
C PRO A 50 14.28 -3.18 -30.84
N ASP A 51 13.80 -3.44 -32.05
CA ASP A 51 14.23 -4.60 -32.84
C ASP A 51 15.74 -4.62 -33.13
N ALA A 52 16.38 -3.44 -33.21
CA ALA A 52 17.84 -3.35 -33.37
C ALA A 52 18.62 -3.92 -32.17
N ASN A 53 18.01 -3.99 -30.98
CA ASN A 53 18.60 -4.57 -29.77
C ASN A 53 18.26 -6.06 -29.59
N GLN A 54 17.44 -6.65 -30.46
CA GLN A 54 16.98 -8.02 -30.36
C GLN A 54 17.79 -8.93 -31.28
N TRP A 55 18.39 -9.97 -30.68
CA TRP A 55 19.27 -10.92 -31.34
C TRP A 55 18.77 -12.35 -31.12
N ALA A 56 18.77 -13.14 -32.18
CA ALA A 56 18.50 -14.57 -32.15
C ALA A 56 19.80 -15.36 -32.26
N PHE A 57 19.88 -16.45 -31.49
CA PHE A 57 20.96 -17.41 -31.55
C PHE A 57 20.55 -18.49 -32.55
N VAL A 58 21.01 -18.36 -33.79
CA VAL A 58 20.61 -19.22 -34.92
C VAL A 58 21.58 -20.39 -35.05
N GLY A 59 21.11 -21.60 -34.78
CA GLY A 59 21.90 -22.83 -34.80
C GLY A 59 21.19 -23.98 -34.09
N ASP A 60 21.80 -25.16 -34.09
CA ASP A 60 21.22 -26.35 -33.44
C ASP A 60 21.80 -26.60 -32.05
N ASP A 61 23.07 -26.24 -31.81
CA ASP A 61 23.75 -26.41 -30.54
C ASP A 61 24.68 -25.22 -30.23
N LEU A 62 24.29 -24.43 -29.24
CA LEU A 62 24.98 -23.20 -28.86
C LEU A 62 26.38 -23.43 -28.27
N LEU A 63 26.70 -24.65 -27.83
CA LEU A 63 28.04 -25.00 -27.34
C LEU A 63 29.03 -25.34 -28.45
N THR A 64 28.54 -25.59 -29.68
CA THR A 64 29.37 -25.99 -30.81
C THR A 64 29.38 -24.97 -31.94
N SER A 65 28.22 -24.53 -32.42
CA SER A 65 28.13 -23.51 -33.47
C SER A 65 26.75 -22.84 -33.52
N PHE A 66 26.75 -21.52 -33.56
CA PHE A 66 25.60 -20.68 -33.87
C PHE A 66 26.03 -19.36 -34.52
N LYS A 67 25.08 -18.66 -35.14
CA LYS A 67 25.24 -17.30 -35.65
C LYS A 67 24.33 -16.35 -34.88
N LEU A 68 24.77 -15.12 -34.66
CA LEU A 68 23.92 -14.07 -34.08
C LEU A 68 23.20 -13.33 -35.19
N TYR A 69 21.87 -13.39 -35.19
CA TYR A 69 20.99 -12.78 -36.17
C TYR A 69 20.21 -11.62 -35.55
N ASN A 70 20.23 -10.44 -36.15
CA ASN A 70 19.53 -9.26 -35.63
C ASN A 70 18.12 -9.13 -36.21
N LYS A 71 17.13 -8.83 -35.36
CA LYS A 71 15.74 -8.66 -35.78
C LYS A 71 15.53 -7.45 -36.69
N GLY A 72 16.07 -6.30 -36.30
CA GLY A 72 15.82 -5.03 -36.99
C GLY A 72 16.47 -4.94 -38.37
N THR A 73 17.71 -5.43 -38.50
CA THR A 73 18.45 -5.36 -39.77
C THR A 73 18.32 -6.61 -40.61
N GLN A 74 17.87 -7.73 -40.02
CA GLN A 74 17.85 -9.05 -40.67
C GLN A 74 19.24 -9.47 -41.20
N LYS A 75 20.30 -9.00 -40.53
CA LYS A 75 21.71 -9.32 -40.82
C LYS A 75 22.33 -10.08 -39.65
N TYR A 76 23.50 -10.66 -39.90
CA TYR A 76 24.27 -11.42 -38.93
C TYR A 76 25.48 -10.64 -38.42
N LEU A 77 25.92 -10.98 -37.21
CA LEU A 77 27.14 -10.43 -36.63
C LEU A 77 28.40 -11.10 -37.24
N LYS A 78 29.39 -10.28 -37.60
CA LYS A 78 30.74 -10.72 -37.97
C LYS A 78 31.80 -10.08 -37.10
N THR A 79 32.75 -10.88 -36.61
CA THR A 79 33.94 -10.43 -35.89
C THR A 79 35.19 -10.89 -36.63
N SER A 80 35.94 -9.94 -37.21
CA SER A 80 37.03 -10.24 -38.15
C SER A 80 38.42 -10.30 -37.52
N ALA A 81 38.68 -9.55 -36.44
CA ALA A 81 39.99 -9.47 -35.80
C ALA A 81 39.88 -8.98 -34.35
N GLN A 82 40.97 -9.13 -33.59
CA GLN A 82 41.13 -8.46 -32.30
C GLN A 82 41.06 -6.94 -32.47
N ASN A 83 40.37 -6.25 -31.55
CA ASN A 83 40.20 -4.78 -31.55
C ASN A 83 39.47 -4.22 -32.78
N ALA A 84 38.91 -5.06 -33.65
CA ALA A 84 38.01 -4.63 -34.72
C ALA A 84 36.57 -4.65 -34.21
N ILE A 85 35.81 -3.58 -34.50
CA ILE A 85 34.39 -3.54 -34.21
C ILE A 85 33.68 -4.61 -35.05
N SER A 86 32.69 -5.27 -34.43
CA SER A 86 31.88 -6.26 -35.12
C SER A 86 30.94 -5.58 -36.09
N THR A 87 30.69 -6.23 -37.22
CA THR A 87 29.93 -5.68 -38.37
C THR A 87 28.67 -6.49 -38.63
N LEU A 88 27.75 -5.89 -39.39
CA LEU A 88 26.51 -6.51 -39.86
C LEU A 88 26.71 -7.02 -41.29
N VAL A 89 26.47 -8.31 -41.52
CA VAL A 89 26.71 -8.97 -42.82
C VAL A 89 25.60 -9.94 -43.20
N ASP A 90 25.60 -10.41 -44.45
CA ASP A 90 24.77 -11.52 -44.89
C ASP A 90 25.23 -12.86 -44.30
N GLU A 91 24.34 -13.85 -44.31
CA GLU A 91 24.58 -15.16 -43.66
C GLU A 91 25.87 -15.86 -44.11
N ALA A 92 26.21 -15.72 -45.40
CA ALA A 92 27.39 -16.34 -46.01
C ALA A 92 28.71 -15.82 -45.42
N ASP A 93 28.71 -14.59 -44.92
CA ASP A 93 29.89 -13.91 -44.36
C ASP A 93 29.87 -13.86 -42.83
N ALA A 94 28.81 -14.38 -42.20
CA ALA A 94 28.60 -14.36 -40.77
C ALA A 94 29.66 -15.16 -40.02
N THR A 95 29.99 -14.71 -38.80
CA THR A 95 30.86 -15.47 -37.92
C THR A 95 30.08 -16.57 -37.20
N GLU A 96 30.64 -17.77 -37.17
CA GLU A 96 30.17 -18.85 -36.30
C GLU A 96 30.78 -18.69 -34.90
N PHE A 97 29.91 -18.79 -33.90
CA PHE A 97 30.22 -18.64 -32.50
C PHE A 97 29.83 -19.88 -31.71
N HIS A 98 30.36 -20.00 -30.50
CA HIS A 98 29.91 -20.93 -29.48
C HIS A 98 29.96 -20.27 -28.11
N VAL A 99 29.14 -20.78 -27.19
CA VAL A 99 29.09 -20.31 -25.82
C VAL A 99 30.27 -20.88 -25.04
N MET A 100 30.93 -20.00 -24.29
CA MET A 100 32.05 -20.32 -23.40
C MET A 100 31.72 -19.89 -21.97
N ALA A 101 32.32 -20.56 -20.99
CA ALA A 101 32.25 -20.11 -19.61
C ALA A 101 32.96 -18.75 -19.44
N THR A 102 32.33 -17.84 -18.69
CA THR A 102 33.02 -16.64 -18.20
C THR A 102 33.99 -17.01 -17.07
N ARG A 103 35.10 -16.28 -16.95
CA ARG A 103 35.99 -16.38 -15.79
C ARG A 103 35.49 -15.58 -14.57
N ILE A 104 34.46 -14.75 -14.76
CA ILE A 104 33.88 -13.93 -13.70
C ILE A 104 33.11 -14.85 -12.74
N GLN A 105 33.54 -14.85 -11.48
CA GLN A 105 32.91 -15.64 -10.44
C GLN A 105 31.62 -14.96 -9.94
N ASN A 106 30.67 -15.77 -9.45
CA ASN A 106 29.41 -15.33 -8.83
C ASN A 106 28.51 -14.49 -9.75
N MET A 107 28.65 -14.63 -11.07
CA MET A 107 27.71 -14.05 -12.02
C MET A 107 26.59 -15.02 -12.34
N GLU A 108 25.38 -14.68 -11.93
CA GLU A 108 24.18 -15.43 -12.29
C GLU A 108 23.94 -15.33 -13.80
N ASN A 109 23.71 -16.49 -14.44
CA ASN A 109 23.44 -16.61 -15.88
C ASN A 109 24.49 -15.95 -16.80
N GLY A 110 25.72 -15.75 -16.32
CA GLY A 110 26.81 -15.16 -17.08
C GLY A 110 27.51 -16.16 -17.99
N PHE A 111 27.80 -15.76 -19.23
CA PHE A 111 28.59 -16.55 -20.18
C PHE A 111 29.36 -15.66 -21.16
N CYS A 112 30.21 -16.24 -22.00
CA CYS A 112 30.92 -15.54 -23.08
C CYS A 112 30.55 -16.13 -24.43
N ILE A 113 30.68 -15.33 -25.50
CA ILE A 113 30.45 -15.75 -26.88
C ILE A 113 31.79 -15.68 -27.61
N SER A 114 32.22 -16.79 -28.24
CA SER A 114 33.56 -16.92 -28.84
C SER A 114 33.51 -17.56 -30.23
N ASN A 115 34.42 -17.17 -31.12
CA ASN A 115 34.65 -17.84 -32.41
C ASN A 115 35.96 -18.67 -32.43
N ASN A 116 36.42 -19.11 -31.25
CA ASN A 116 37.73 -19.75 -30.96
C ASN A 116 38.93 -18.80 -31.00
N SER A 117 38.92 -17.80 -31.88
CA SER A 117 40.00 -16.81 -31.94
C SER A 117 39.75 -15.67 -30.96
N TRP A 118 38.52 -15.16 -30.93
CA TRP A 118 38.13 -13.97 -30.21
C TRP A 118 36.80 -14.17 -29.47
N TYR A 119 36.72 -13.59 -28.28
CA TYR A 119 35.48 -13.37 -27.55
C TYR A 119 34.83 -12.06 -28.02
N LEU A 120 33.50 -12.04 -28.10
CA LEU A 120 32.76 -10.79 -28.20
C LEU A 120 32.94 -10.00 -26.91
N ASN A 121 33.29 -8.73 -27.02
CA ASN A 121 33.69 -7.93 -25.88
C ASN A 121 33.21 -6.48 -26.01
N PHE A 122 32.71 -5.91 -24.92
CA PHE A 122 32.40 -4.48 -24.87
C PHE A 122 33.68 -3.65 -24.76
N GLN A 123 33.89 -2.75 -25.72
CA GLN A 123 34.93 -1.73 -25.63
C GLN A 123 34.31 -0.34 -25.68
N ASN A 124 34.80 0.57 -24.84
CA ASN A 124 34.43 1.99 -24.84
C ASN A 124 35.69 2.85 -24.87
N PRO A 125 35.90 3.64 -25.92
CA PRO A 125 37.12 4.42 -26.06
C PRO A 125 37.25 5.65 -25.16
N ASN A 126 36.19 6.11 -24.49
CA ASN A 126 36.18 7.44 -23.86
C ASN A 126 36.14 7.45 -22.32
N THR A 127 36.54 6.38 -21.64
CA THR A 127 36.65 6.40 -20.17
C THR A 127 38.08 6.71 -19.70
N GLY A 128 38.35 8.00 -19.47
CA GLY A 128 39.29 8.49 -18.45
C GLY A 128 40.81 8.34 -18.66
N THR A 129 41.28 7.88 -19.82
CA THR A 129 42.73 7.75 -20.08
C THR A 129 43.32 9.02 -20.70
N LYS A 130 44.55 9.38 -20.30
CA LYS A 130 45.33 10.49 -20.89
C LYS A 130 45.92 10.16 -22.26
N GLU A 131 45.62 8.99 -22.80
CA GLU A 131 46.09 8.48 -24.08
C GLU A 131 44.97 8.59 -25.12
N ALA A 132 45.35 8.69 -26.40
CA ALA A 132 44.38 8.68 -27.49
C ALA A 132 43.44 7.47 -27.36
N PRO A 133 42.13 7.63 -27.63
CA PRO A 133 41.17 6.56 -27.49
C PRO A 133 41.63 5.32 -28.26
N LYS A 134 41.66 4.17 -27.59
CA LYS A 134 42.11 2.90 -28.17
C LYS A 134 41.15 2.36 -29.25
N TYR A 135 39.91 2.86 -29.28
CA TYR A 135 38.85 2.44 -30.20
C TYR A 135 38.06 3.66 -30.73
N ASP A 136 37.24 3.47 -31.75
CA ASP A 136 36.55 4.59 -32.40
C ASP A 136 35.23 4.98 -31.69
N LYS A 137 34.45 4.01 -31.20
CA LYS A 137 33.20 4.26 -30.43
C LYS A 137 32.81 3.09 -29.51
N PRO A 138 31.87 3.27 -28.56
CA PRO A 138 31.32 2.16 -27.78
C PRO A 138 30.71 1.09 -28.68
N GLY A 139 31.14 -0.16 -28.54
CA GLY A 139 30.72 -1.23 -29.43
C GLY A 139 31.10 -2.63 -28.98
N VAL A 140 30.79 -3.60 -29.83
CA VAL A 140 31.16 -5.01 -29.64
C VAL A 140 32.37 -5.32 -30.50
N TYR A 141 33.48 -5.69 -29.87
CA TYR A 141 34.78 -5.92 -30.51
C TYR A 141 35.24 -7.36 -30.29
N GLY A 142 36.17 -7.83 -31.13
CA GLY A 142 36.90 -9.09 -30.86
C GLY A 142 37.98 -8.90 -29.80
N TRP A 143 38.04 -9.80 -28.82
CA TRP A 143 39.01 -9.76 -27.72
C TRP A 143 39.61 -11.13 -27.39
N THR A 144 40.81 -11.17 -26.83
CA THR A 144 41.56 -12.42 -26.57
C THR A 144 41.17 -13.13 -25.28
N ASP A 145 40.40 -12.49 -24.41
CA ASP A 145 40.18 -12.94 -23.04
C ASP A 145 38.69 -13.06 -22.72
N ASN A 146 38.29 -14.04 -21.91
CA ASN A 146 36.90 -14.22 -21.44
C ASN A 146 36.64 -13.38 -20.18
N ASP A 147 37.11 -12.13 -20.21
CA ASP A 147 37.11 -11.20 -19.09
C ASP A 147 35.74 -10.55 -18.84
N GLN A 148 35.72 -9.54 -17.96
CA GLN A 148 34.50 -8.82 -17.61
C GLN A 148 33.85 -8.16 -18.82
N GLY A 149 34.62 -7.66 -19.80
CA GLY A 149 34.07 -7.07 -21.02
C GLY A 149 33.51 -8.10 -21.98
N SER A 150 34.03 -9.32 -21.95
CA SER A 150 33.54 -10.44 -22.76
C SER A 150 32.38 -11.19 -22.14
N THR A 151 32.08 -10.88 -20.88
CA THR A 151 31.01 -11.54 -20.15
C THR A 151 29.67 -10.89 -20.51
N CYS A 152 28.71 -11.74 -20.85
CA CYS A 152 27.37 -11.33 -21.24
C CYS A 152 26.30 -12.08 -20.46
N SER A 153 25.11 -11.52 -20.48
CA SER A 153 23.87 -12.13 -20.00
C SER A 153 22.73 -11.74 -20.93
N VAL A 154 21.68 -12.53 -20.97
CA VAL A 154 20.54 -12.27 -21.86
C VAL A 154 19.26 -11.93 -21.10
N PHE A 155 18.38 -11.20 -21.75
CA PHE A 155 17.04 -10.88 -21.27
C PHE A 155 16.03 -11.14 -22.38
N ALA A 156 14.87 -11.68 -22.01
CA ALA A 156 13.75 -11.78 -22.94
C ALA A 156 13.22 -10.35 -23.23
N PRO A 157 12.92 -9.96 -24.48
CA PRO A 157 12.50 -8.60 -24.83
C PRO A 157 11.26 -8.10 -24.06
N GLU A 158 10.33 -9.00 -23.76
CA GLU A 158 9.12 -8.74 -22.98
C GLU A 158 9.39 -8.37 -21.52
N SER A 159 10.56 -8.75 -20.98
CA SER A 159 10.89 -8.46 -19.57
C SER A 159 11.04 -6.96 -19.31
N PHE A 160 11.38 -6.17 -20.33
CA PHE A 160 11.58 -4.73 -20.20
C PHE A 160 10.28 -3.97 -19.84
N PRO A 161 9.18 -4.09 -20.61
CA PRO A 161 7.89 -3.49 -20.23
C PRO A 161 7.23 -4.17 -19.02
N LEU A 162 7.51 -5.45 -18.78
CA LEU A 162 7.07 -6.13 -17.55
C LEU A 162 7.74 -5.56 -16.30
N ASN A 163 9.06 -5.32 -16.34
CA ASN A 163 9.80 -4.73 -15.22
C ASN A 163 9.36 -3.29 -14.94
N TYR A 164 9.06 -2.51 -16.00
CA TYR A 164 8.43 -1.20 -15.83
C TYR A 164 7.11 -1.32 -15.07
N ALA A 165 6.26 -2.26 -15.51
CA ALA A 165 4.95 -2.41 -14.90
C ALA A 165 4.97 -3.02 -13.48
N ALA A 166 5.92 -3.91 -13.19
CA ALA A 166 6.06 -4.52 -11.88
C ALA A 166 6.26 -3.48 -10.75
N SER A 167 6.80 -2.30 -11.07
CA SER A 167 7.03 -1.23 -10.09
C SER A 167 5.76 -0.54 -9.57
N LEU A 168 4.61 -0.67 -10.26
CA LEU A 168 3.37 0.05 -9.94
C LEU A 168 2.16 -0.90 -9.74
N VAL A 169 2.30 -2.20 -10.03
CA VAL A 169 1.16 -3.14 -9.99
C VAL A 169 0.55 -3.30 -8.59
N ASN A 170 1.35 -3.11 -7.53
CA ASN A 170 0.89 -3.25 -6.14
C ASN A 170 0.28 -1.97 -5.55
N VAL A 171 0.20 -0.88 -6.33
CA VAL A 171 -0.41 0.37 -5.87
C VAL A 171 -1.89 0.14 -5.51
N PRO A 172 -2.35 0.50 -4.30
CA PRO A 172 -3.75 0.35 -3.92
C PRO A 172 -4.63 1.37 -4.66
N GLU A 173 -5.92 1.02 -4.80
CA GLU A 173 -6.89 1.91 -5.41
C GLU A 173 -7.00 3.24 -4.63
N GLY A 174 -7.07 4.35 -5.36
CA GLY A 174 -7.16 5.69 -4.79
C GLY A 174 -5.85 6.23 -4.23
N ALA A 175 -4.72 5.53 -4.38
CA ALA A 175 -3.43 6.09 -4.01
C ALA A 175 -3.11 7.35 -4.82
N ILE A 176 -2.45 8.32 -4.19
CA ILE A 176 -2.00 9.57 -4.82
C ILE A 176 -0.47 9.68 -4.86
N GLY A 177 0.05 10.68 -5.58
CA GLY A 177 1.48 10.99 -5.60
C GLY A 177 2.29 10.16 -6.60
N GLY A 178 1.61 9.59 -7.60
CA GLY A 178 2.22 8.87 -8.73
C GLY A 178 1.80 9.44 -10.08
N PRO A 179 1.94 8.67 -11.17
CA PRO A 179 1.41 9.06 -12.47
C PRO A 179 -0.11 9.32 -12.42
N GLN A 180 -0.55 10.51 -12.83
CA GLN A 180 -1.96 10.92 -12.77
C GLN A 180 -2.91 9.93 -13.47
N TYR A 181 -2.42 9.28 -14.54
CA TYR A 181 -3.20 8.28 -15.26
C TYR A 181 -3.69 7.13 -14.37
N LEU A 182 -2.89 6.73 -13.37
CA LEU A 182 -3.19 5.62 -12.46
C LEU A 182 -3.95 6.03 -11.19
N GLU A 183 -4.12 7.33 -10.93
CA GLU A 183 -5.02 7.80 -9.84
C GLU A 183 -6.50 7.57 -10.20
N ASN A 184 -6.80 7.33 -11.47
CA ASN A 184 -8.11 6.86 -11.90
C ASN A 184 -8.26 5.35 -11.64
N ALA A 185 -9.26 4.97 -10.85
CA ALA A 185 -9.50 3.59 -10.44
C ALA A 185 -9.70 2.61 -11.62
N GLU A 186 -10.41 3.01 -12.67
CA GLU A 186 -10.63 2.14 -13.83
C GLU A 186 -9.36 1.95 -14.66
N ASN A 187 -8.53 2.99 -14.79
CA ASN A 187 -7.22 2.88 -15.44
C ASN A 187 -6.28 1.97 -14.66
N LEU A 188 -6.22 2.12 -13.33
CA LEU A 188 -5.42 1.25 -12.46
C LEU A 188 -5.86 -0.22 -12.57
N LYS A 189 -7.17 -0.46 -12.58
CA LYS A 189 -7.76 -1.79 -12.76
C LYS A 189 -7.41 -2.40 -14.12
N ALA A 190 -7.53 -1.61 -15.20
CA ALA A 190 -7.16 -2.03 -16.55
C ALA A 190 -5.66 -2.35 -16.65
N TYR A 191 -4.83 -1.52 -16.02
CA TYR A 191 -3.39 -1.72 -15.93
C TYR A 191 -3.02 -3.02 -15.21
N LYS A 192 -3.56 -3.27 -14.01
CA LYS A 192 -3.32 -4.51 -13.26
C LYS A 192 -3.77 -5.75 -14.06
N ALA A 193 -4.90 -5.66 -14.75
CA ALA A 193 -5.38 -6.74 -15.61
C ALA A 193 -4.44 -7.01 -16.80
N ALA A 194 -3.97 -5.96 -17.49
CA ALA A 194 -3.02 -6.08 -18.59
C ALA A 194 -1.68 -6.67 -18.13
N TYR A 195 -1.15 -6.20 -16.99
CA TYR A 195 0.07 -6.75 -16.40
C TYR A 195 -0.09 -8.23 -16.06
N ASN A 196 -1.15 -8.63 -15.35
CA ASN A 196 -1.37 -10.02 -14.97
C ASN A 196 -1.48 -10.93 -16.20
N LYS A 197 -2.13 -10.46 -17.27
CA LYS A 197 -2.25 -11.21 -18.52
C LYS A 197 -0.90 -11.37 -19.21
N ALA A 198 -0.13 -10.29 -19.35
CA ALA A 198 1.20 -10.27 -19.93
C ALA A 198 2.22 -11.11 -19.13
N ASN A 199 2.15 -11.06 -17.80
CA ASN A 199 3.03 -11.81 -16.91
C ASN A 199 2.70 -13.31 -16.87
N GLY A 200 1.43 -13.69 -17.09
CA GLY A 200 1.01 -15.08 -17.19
C GLY A 200 1.18 -15.69 -18.58
N ASP A 201 1.06 -14.88 -19.63
CA ASP A 201 1.23 -15.24 -21.04
C ASP A 201 1.87 -14.06 -21.80
N ALA A 202 3.17 -14.15 -22.06
CA ALA A 202 3.95 -13.11 -22.74
C ALA A 202 3.78 -13.12 -24.27
N SER A 203 2.58 -13.43 -24.77
CA SER A 203 2.27 -13.31 -26.19
C SER A 203 2.36 -11.86 -26.66
N GLU A 204 2.70 -11.66 -27.95
CA GLU A 204 2.86 -10.33 -28.55
C GLU A 204 1.63 -9.44 -28.33
N ALA A 205 0.43 -10.00 -28.45
CA ALA A 205 -0.81 -9.28 -28.19
C ALA A 205 -0.94 -8.78 -26.74
N ASN A 206 -0.56 -9.59 -25.76
CA ASN A 206 -0.64 -9.21 -24.35
C ASN A 206 0.42 -8.19 -23.97
N ILE A 207 1.65 -8.35 -24.48
CA ILE A 207 2.74 -7.40 -24.26
C ILE A 207 2.41 -6.05 -24.90
N ASN A 208 1.90 -6.02 -26.13
CA ASN A 208 1.51 -4.77 -26.78
C ASN A 208 0.38 -4.05 -26.02
N ALA A 209 -0.61 -4.79 -25.51
CA ALA A 209 -1.66 -4.21 -24.68
C ALA A 209 -1.12 -3.58 -23.38
N LEU A 210 -0.13 -4.21 -22.73
CA LEU A 210 0.55 -3.64 -21.57
C LEU A 210 1.39 -2.40 -21.95
N VAL A 211 2.14 -2.48 -23.05
CA VAL A 211 2.98 -1.38 -23.56
C VAL A 211 2.14 -0.13 -23.87
N ASP A 212 0.96 -0.30 -24.46
CA ASP A 212 0.06 0.82 -24.75
C ASP A 212 -0.35 1.55 -23.46
N ILE A 213 -0.64 0.81 -22.39
CA ILE A 213 -0.93 1.41 -21.08
C ILE A 213 0.34 2.03 -20.46
N ASN A 214 1.47 1.35 -20.50
CA ASN A 214 2.75 1.88 -19.99
C ASN A 214 3.13 3.22 -20.62
N LYS A 215 2.89 3.40 -21.93
CA LYS A 215 3.10 4.67 -22.62
C LYS A 215 2.19 5.78 -22.09
N GLN A 216 0.92 5.47 -21.78
CA GLN A 216 0.01 6.44 -21.16
C GLN A 216 0.49 6.83 -19.76
N ILE A 217 0.99 5.87 -18.97
CA ILE A 217 1.57 6.11 -17.64
C ILE A 217 2.79 7.04 -17.77
N ALA A 218 3.73 6.70 -18.65
CA ALA A 218 4.97 7.45 -18.88
C ALA A 218 4.74 8.86 -19.43
N ALA A 219 3.69 9.05 -20.23
CA ALA A 219 3.31 10.37 -20.75
C ALA A 219 2.46 11.20 -19.79
N SER A 220 1.91 10.60 -18.72
CA SER A 220 1.04 11.32 -17.79
C SER A 220 1.83 12.29 -16.92
N SER A 221 1.21 13.42 -16.56
CA SER A 221 1.74 14.33 -15.56
C SER A 221 1.84 13.66 -14.19
N VAL A 222 2.64 14.27 -13.32
CA VAL A 222 2.61 13.96 -11.89
C VAL A 222 1.18 14.17 -11.38
N GLY A 223 0.70 13.20 -10.59
CA GLY A 223 -0.63 13.18 -10.02
C GLY A 223 -0.80 14.12 -8.83
N THR A 224 -1.80 13.82 -8.01
CA THR A 224 -2.22 14.63 -6.88
C THR A 224 -1.13 14.69 -5.81
N THR A 225 -0.75 15.93 -5.45
CA THR A 225 0.12 16.19 -4.30
C THR A 225 -0.70 16.18 -3.03
N LEU A 226 -0.16 15.60 -1.96
CA LEU A 226 -0.78 15.64 -0.63
C LEU A 226 -0.96 17.09 -0.17
N THR A 227 -2.18 17.41 0.26
CA THR A 227 -2.55 18.66 0.96
C THR A 227 -3.10 18.35 2.34
N GLU A 228 -3.42 19.38 3.13
CA GLU A 228 -4.19 19.19 4.36
C GLU A 228 -5.49 18.42 4.09
N GLY A 229 -5.80 17.43 4.94
CA GLY A 229 -6.94 16.53 4.74
C GLY A 229 -6.83 15.19 5.45
N TYR A 230 -7.86 14.36 5.27
CA TYR A 230 -7.94 13.00 5.81
C TYR A 230 -7.45 11.97 4.81
N TYR A 231 -6.55 11.10 5.26
CA TYR A 231 -5.92 10.06 4.46
C TYR A 231 -5.79 8.74 5.23
N ARG A 232 -5.40 7.70 4.51
CA ARG A 232 -4.92 6.42 5.02
C ARG A 232 -3.52 6.20 4.51
N LEU A 233 -2.69 5.62 5.36
CA LEU A 233 -1.33 5.23 5.02
C LEU A 233 -1.29 3.70 4.92
N VAL A 234 -0.97 3.20 3.72
CA VAL A 234 -0.84 1.76 3.45
C VAL A 234 0.65 1.44 3.31
N ASN A 235 1.17 0.52 4.11
CA ASN A 235 2.59 0.18 4.08
C ASN A 235 2.95 -0.56 2.79
N CYS A 236 4.01 -0.14 2.10
CA CYS A 236 4.40 -0.75 0.82
C CYS A 236 4.96 -2.17 0.96
N LYS A 237 5.42 -2.58 2.15
CA LYS A 237 5.95 -3.93 2.40
C LYS A 237 4.84 -4.91 2.76
N ASP A 238 4.01 -4.54 3.73
CA ASP A 238 3.07 -5.45 4.37
C ASP A 238 1.64 -5.29 3.81
N GLU A 239 1.39 -4.28 2.96
CA GLU A 239 0.09 -3.94 2.33
C GLU A 239 -1.05 -3.68 3.33
N ASN A 240 -0.66 -3.39 4.56
CA ASN A 240 -1.52 -3.15 5.71
C ASN A 240 -1.66 -1.64 5.97
N TYR A 241 -2.63 -1.28 6.80
CA TYR A 241 -2.92 0.11 7.14
C TYR A 241 -2.27 0.50 8.46
N LEU A 242 -1.75 1.72 8.50
CA LEU A 242 -1.43 2.37 9.76
C LEU A 242 -2.71 2.56 10.57
N HIS A 243 -2.74 2.00 11.78
CA HIS A 243 -3.92 1.95 12.62
C HIS A 243 -3.55 2.08 14.10
N ILE A 244 -4.35 2.85 14.86
CA ILE A 244 -4.16 3.04 16.31
C ILE A 244 -4.39 1.77 17.13
N ASN A 245 -3.56 1.55 18.15
CA ASN A 245 -3.78 0.52 19.17
C ASN A 245 -3.35 1.07 20.54
N GLY A 246 -4.33 1.52 21.32
CA GLY A 246 -4.06 2.25 22.55
C GLY A 246 -3.43 3.60 22.24
N THR A 247 -2.21 3.83 22.72
CA THR A 247 -1.46 5.09 22.50
C THR A 247 -0.41 4.99 21.40
N ILE A 248 -0.25 3.84 20.75
CA ILE A 248 0.74 3.61 19.69
C ILE A 248 0.05 3.34 18.36
N LEU A 249 0.79 3.50 17.27
CA LEU A 249 0.35 3.09 15.94
C LEU A 249 0.93 1.73 15.56
N LYS A 250 0.15 0.95 14.82
CA LYS A 250 0.51 -0.37 14.34
C LYS A 250 0.16 -0.53 12.87
N ASP A 251 0.82 -1.48 12.26
CA ASP A 251 0.50 -1.97 10.93
C ASP A 251 -0.53 -3.10 11.04
N GLN A 252 -1.70 -2.93 10.42
CA GLN A 252 -2.82 -3.88 10.54
C GLN A 252 -3.58 -4.10 9.24
N ALA A 253 -3.82 -5.38 8.93
CA ALA A 253 -4.67 -5.81 7.84
C ALA A 253 -6.15 -5.51 8.10
N GLY A 254 -6.94 -5.31 7.03
CA GLY A 254 -8.40 -5.23 7.10
C GLY A 254 -8.93 -3.96 7.79
N LYS A 255 -8.20 -2.85 7.68
CA LYS A 255 -8.54 -1.55 8.30
C LYS A 255 -8.87 -0.45 7.30
N GLU A 256 -9.11 -0.80 6.04
CA GLU A 256 -9.45 0.11 4.94
C GLU A 256 -10.68 1.01 5.21
N LYS A 257 -11.56 0.60 6.14
CA LYS A 257 -12.77 1.34 6.54
C LYS A 257 -12.83 1.66 8.03
N ALA A 258 -11.75 1.42 8.78
CA ALA A 258 -11.73 1.66 10.22
C ALA A 258 -11.58 3.16 10.53
N VAL A 259 -12.19 3.61 11.64
CA VAL A 259 -11.98 4.97 12.18
C VAL A 259 -10.52 5.17 12.59
N GLY A 260 -9.94 4.17 13.26
CA GLY A 260 -8.58 4.20 13.79
C GLY A 260 -7.47 4.18 12.74
N SER A 261 -7.80 4.01 11.45
CA SER A 261 -6.84 4.12 10.34
C SER A 261 -6.85 5.49 9.66
N VAL A 262 -7.78 6.37 10.03
CA VAL A 262 -7.90 7.69 9.43
C VAL A 262 -6.88 8.62 10.07
N VAL A 263 -6.00 9.15 9.23
CA VAL A 263 -4.94 10.08 9.60
C VAL A 263 -5.28 11.45 9.04
N TYR A 264 -5.25 12.48 9.88
CA TYR A 264 -5.41 13.87 9.43
C TYR A 264 -4.06 14.56 9.33
N PHE A 265 -3.70 15.00 8.14
CA PHE A 265 -2.55 15.87 7.91
C PHE A 265 -3.01 17.31 8.06
N LYS A 266 -2.64 17.96 9.15
CA LYS A 266 -2.98 19.36 9.45
C LYS A 266 -1.82 20.26 9.07
N SER A 267 -2.04 21.29 8.24
CA SER A 267 -0.99 22.24 7.87
C SER A 267 -0.42 22.94 9.10
N THR A 268 0.91 23.13 9.12
CA THR A 268 1.56 23.99 10.12
C THR A 268 1.58 25.47 9.71
N GLY A 269 1.08 25.80 8.50
CA GLY A 269 1.25 27.10 7.86
C GLY A 269 2.55 27.21 7.06
N THR A 270 3.50 26.29 7.24
CA THR A 270 4.68 26.14 6.38
C THR A 270 4.37 25.14 5.26
N GLU A 271 4.70 25.51 4.02
CA GLU A 271 4.47 24.67 2.85
C GLU A 271 5.12 23.29 3.02
N GLY A 272 4.34 22.23 2.76
CA GLY A 272 4.79 20.84 2.83
C GLY A 272 5.03 20.30 4.25
N GLN A 273 4.72 21.06 5.30
CA GLN A 273 4.85 20.64 6.69
C GLN A 273 3.50 20.44 7.38
N TYR A 274 3.40 19.34 8.11
CA TYR A 274 2.16 18.90 8.73
C TYR A 274 2.36 18.51 10.19
N SER A 275 1.38 18.81 11.02
CA SER A 275 1.11 18.02 12.22
C SER A 275 0.19 16.88 11.82
N VAL A 276 0.45 15.67 12.31
CA VAL A 276 -0.32 14.48 11.94
C VAL A 276 -1.19 14.05 13.12
N LEU A 277 -2.48 13.77 12.88
CA LEU A 277 -3.42 13.38 13.93
C LEU A 277 -4.10 12.05 13.63
N VAL A 278 -4.35 11.27 14.67
CA VAL A 278 -5.15 10.04 14.63
C VAL A 278 -6.05 10.03 15.85
N GLU A 279 -7.36 9.85 15.66
CA GLU A 279 -8.36 9.88 16.74
C GLU A 279 -8.24 11.13 17.65
N GLY A 280 -7.97 12.29 17.04
CA GLY A 280 -7.85 13.57 17.74
C GLY A 280 -6.55 13.75 18.55
N LYS A 281 -5.63 12.78 18.53
CA LYS A 281 -4.31 12.87 19.17
C LYS A 281 -3.22 13.12 18.13
N TYR A 282 -2.20 13.87 18.52
CA TYR A 282 -1.07 14.18 17.65
C TYR A 282 -0.07 13.03 17.62
N LEU A 283 0.43 12.73 16.44
CA LEU A 283 1.60 11.90 16.27
C LEU A 283 2.82 12.59 16.89
N GLY A 284 3.46 11.93 17.83
CA GLY A 284 4.63 12.45 18.54
C GLY A 284 5.92 12.29 17.74
N THR A 285 6.97 12.98 18.17
CA THR A 285 8.28 12.96 17.49
C THR A 285 8.79 11.54 17.26
N VAL A 286 9.30 11.29 16.05
CA VAL A 286 9.86 9.99 15.66
C VAL A 286 11.31 9.88 16.14
N THR A 287 11.61 8.76 16.79
CA THR A 287 12.96 8.39 17.22
C THR A 287 13.29 6.96 16.78
N ARG A 288 14.57 6.69 16.53
CA ARG A 288 15.04 5.42 15.99
C ARG A 288 14.63 4.23 16.87
N SER A 289 13.98 3.25 16.26
CA SER A 289 13.56 1.99 16.88
C SER A 289 12.62 2.11 18.08
N GLN A 290 12.04 3.28 18.34
CA GLN A 290 11.06 3.46 19.41
C GLN A 290 9.66 3.55 18.84
N ASP A 291 8.70 2.98 19.55
CA ASP A 291 7.28 3.10 19.21
C ASP A 291 6.89 4.58 19.17
N ILE A 292 6.24 4.98 18.08
CA ILE A 292 5.71 6.33 17.95
C ILE A 292 4.43 6.42 18.78
N ASN A 293 4.45 7.31 19.76
CA ASN A 293 3.33 7.53 20.65
C ASN A 293 2.45 8.67 20.14
N LEU A 294 1.14 8.50 20.30
CA LEU A 294 0.16 9.54 20.17
C LEU A 294 0.08 10.33 21.48
N GLY A 295 -0.06 11.66 21.38
CA GLY A 295 -0.10 12.53 22.53
C GLY A 295 -0.89 13.81 22.30
N GLU A 296 -0.83 14.71 23.28
CA GLU A 296 -1.39 16.06 23.16
C GLU A 296 -0.53 16.96 22.27
N GLU A 297 -1.05 18.14 21.95
CA GLU A 297 -0.39 19.14 21.12
C GLU A 297 1.05 19.49 21.58
N ALA A 298 1.31 19.48 22.89
CA ALA A 298 2.64 19.76 23.43
C ALA A 298 3.72 18.74 23.01
N ASN A 299 3.31 17.54 22.59
CA ASN A 299 4.22 16.44 22.22
C ASN A 299 4.27 16.19 20.71
N LYS A 300 3.60 17.02 19.90
CA LYS A 300 3.44 16.77 18.46
C LYS A 300 4.76 16.82 17.71
N GLY A 301 4.92 15.91 16.75
CA GLY A 301 5.92 16.00 15.70
C GLY A 301 5.49 16.92 14.56
N THR A 302 6.47 17.32 13.77
CA THR A 302 6.31 18.04 12.50
C THR A 302 6.81 17.14 11.40
N TYR A 303 6.01 16.94 10.36
CA TYR A 303 6.27 15.96 9.31
C TYR A 303 6.30 16.62 7.94
N THR A 304 7.21 16.16 7.10
CA THR A 304 7.17 16.40 5.65
C THR A 304 6.80 15.10 4.95
N VAL A 305 6.19 15.23 3.77
CA VAL A 305 5.87 14.10 2.92
C VAL A 305 6.48 14.33 1.55
N THR A 306 7.29 13.38 1.10
CA THR A 306 7.79 13.34 -0.28
C THR A 306 7.16 12.14 -0.97
N SER A 307 6.72 12.31 -2.22
CA SER A 307 6.11 11.24 -3.01
C SER A 307 6.77 11.14 -4.37
N ASN A 308 7.07 9.92 -4.80
CA ASN A 308 7.57 9.63 -6.13
C ASN A 308 6.98 8.31 -6.60
N ASN A 309 6.24 8.32 -7.71
CA ASN A 309 5.60 7.13 -8.27
C ASN A 309 4.77 6.34 -7.23
N PHE A 310 3.88 7.04 -6.52
CA PHE A 310 3.04 6.53 -5.41
C PHE A 310 3.75 6.13 -4.13
N ILE A 311 5.08 6.05 -4.14
CA ILE A 311 5.86 5.75 -2.95
C ILE A 311 6.07 7.05 -2.19
N SER A 312 5.46 7.14 -1.02
CA SER A 312 5.60 8.28 -0.12
C SER A 312 6.49 7.95 1.08
N LEU A 313 7.28 8.93 1.49
CA LEU A 313 8.06 8.92 2.72
C LEU A 313 7.51 9.99 3.66
N VAL A 314 7.15 9.59 4.88
CA VAL A 314 6.70 10.51 5.94
C VAL A 314 7.87 10.73 6.90
N HIS A 315 8.48 11.93 6.84
CA HIS A 315 9.72 12.26 7.54
C HIS A 315 9.46 13.27 8.65
N GLU A 316 9.85 12.92 9.89
CA GLU A 316 9.74 13.84 11.02
C GLU A 316 10.94 14.81 11.06
N VAL A 317 10.63 16.11 11.10
CA VAL A 317 11.57 17.23 10.93
C VAL A 317 11.59 18.23 12.09
N SER A 318 11.04 17.89 13.26
CA SER A 318 11.01 18.82 14.41
C SER A 318 12.39 19.14 14.97
N THR A 319 13.39 18.28 14.71
CA THR A 319 14.77 18.41 15.19
C THR A 319 15.76 17.86 14.14
N ASN A 320 17.04 18.14 14.31
CA ASN A 320 18.10 17.73 13.36
C ASN A 320 19.00 16.59 13.88
N ASN A 321 18.62 15.93 14.96
CA ASN A 321 19.34 14.76 15.49
C ASN A 321 18.83 13.47 14.83
N ASP A 322 19.74 12.56 14.50
CA ASP A 322 19.42 11.22 13.97
C ASP A 322 18.48 11.27 12.74
N THR A 323 18.58 12.33 11.90
CA THR A 323 17.60 12.66 10.84
C THR A 323 17.33 11.51 9.87
N ASP A 324 18.35 10.70 9.61
CA ASP A 324 18.28 9.58 8.69
C ASP A 324 17.34 8.47 9.20
N TYR A 325 17.05 8.42 10.52
CA TYR A 325 16.21 7.39 11.16
C TYR A 325 14.83 7.91 11.59
N ARG A 326 14.36 9.01 11.02
CA ARG A 326 13.10 9.68 11.42
C ARG A 326 11.98 9.52 10.42
N TYR A 327 12.07 8.50 9.58
CA TYR A 327 10.99 8.13 8.68
C TYR A 327 10.02 7.20 9.41
N LEU A 328 8.73 7.43 9.21
CA LEU A 328 7.68 6.54 9.68
C LEU A 328 7.89 5.15 9.07
N HIS A 329 8.12 4.15 9.93
CA HIS A 329 8.49 2.81 9.54
C HIS A 329 7.70 1.76 10.32
N VAL A 330 7.51 0.58 9.75
CA VAL A 330 6.90 -0.57 10.43
C VAL A 330 7.96 -1.59 10.84
N ASN A 331 8.12 -1.83 12.14
CA ASN A 331 8.98 -2.89 12.66
C ASN A 331 8.22 -3.76 13.68
N GLY A 332 8.21 -5.08 13.48
CA GLY A 332 7.47 -6.01 14.34
C GLY A 332 5.96 -5.72 14.44
N GLY A 333 5.38 -5.04 13.44
CA GLY A 333 3.98 -4.61 13.41
C GLY A 333 3.68 -3.29 14.14
N ASN A 334 4.69 -2.63 14.73
CA ASN A 334 4.54 -1.32 15.34
C ASN A 334 5.13 -0.23 14.45
N ALA A 335 4.57 0.99 14.54
CA ALA A 335 5.15 2.16 13.90
C ALA A 335 6.32 2.71 14.73
N VAL A 336 7.49 2.85 14.10
CA VAL A 336 8.76 3.31 14.70
C VAL A 336 9.49 4.27 13.76
N GLY A 337 10.62 4.83 14.22
CA GLY A 337 11.57 5.54 13.35
C GLY A 337 12.62 4.63 12.73
N TRP A 338 12.84 4.76 11.42
CA TRP A 338 13.92 4.07 10.70
C TRP A 338 14.40 4.84 9.45
N GLU A 339 15.33 4.25 8.70
CA GLU A 339 15.88 4.77 7.44
C GLU A 339 14.85 4.76 6.29
N ALA A 340 14.93 5.73 5.38
CA ALA A 340 14.03 5.85 4.24
C ALA A 340 14.10 4.68 3.25
N ASN A 341 15.26 4.05 3.10
CA ASN A 341 15.58 3.14 1.99
C ASN A 341 15.09 1.70 2.21
N THR A 342 13.92 1.52 2.82
CA THR A 342 13.31 0.19 3.01
C THR A 342 11.82 0.23 2.67
N PRO A 343 11.24 -0.84 2.08
CA PRO A 343 9.80 -0.92 1.81
C PRO A 343 8.92 -0.70 3.05
N ALA A 344 9.43 -1.02 4.25
CA ALA A 344 8.70 -0.81 5.50
C ALA A 344 8.63 0.67 5.94
N SER A 345 9.46 1.55 5.37
CA SER A 345 9.42 3.01 5.56
C SER A 345 8.60 3.73 4.49
N GLN A 346 8.10 2.99 3.50
CA GLN A 346 7.41 3.50 2.33
C GLN A 346 5.91 3.29 2.48
N TRP A 347 5.14 4.29 2.07
CA TRP A 347 3.70 4.30 2.24
C TRP A 347 3.00 4.70 0.94
N TYR A 348 1.91 4.02 0.60
CA TYR A 348 0.91 4.59 -0.28
C TYR A 348 -0.02 5.48 0.53
N ILE A 349 -0.33 6.66 -0.02
CA ILE A 349 -1.25 7.61 0.60
C ILE A 349 -2.56 7.54 -0.17
N VAL A 350 -3.65 7.25 0.54
CA VAL A 350 -5.00 7.13 -0.05
C VAL A 350 -5.92 8.11 0.66
N PRO A 351 -6.66 9.01 -0.02
CA PRO A 351 -7.66 9.86 0.63
C PRO A 351 -8.68 9.03 1.43
N ALA A 352 -8.99 9.48 2.64
CA ALA A 352 -9.99 8.83 3.48
C ALA A 352 -11.36 9.49 3.25
N THR A 353 -12.20 8.86 2.44
CA THR A 353 -13.52 9.40 2.06
C THR A 353 -14.66 8.94 2.95
N ASP A 354 -14.49 7.83 3.65
CA ASP A 354 -15.55 7.20 4.44
C ASP A 354 -14.99 6.23 5.50
N VAL A 355 -15.84 5.81 6.43
CA VAL A 355 -15.61 4.74 7.42
C VAL A 355 -16.85 3.85 7.55
N GLU A 356 -16.66 2.62 8.03
CA GLU A 356 -17.74 1.70 8.34
C GLU A 356 -17.87 1.47 9.85
N ILE A 357 -19.11 1.50 10.35
CA ILE A 357 -19.45 1.17 11.73
C ILE A 357 -20.32 -0.09 11.75
N ASP A 358 -19.85 -1.13 12.44
CA ASP A 358 -20.63 -2.34 12.67
C ASP A 358 -21.89 -2.04 13.52
N MET A 359 -23.03 -2.61 13.12
CA MET A 359 -24.32 -2.43 13.77
C MET A 359 -24.78 -3.73 14.47
N THR A 360 -25.31 -3.59 15.68
CA THR A 360 -25.78 -4.71 16.49
C THR A 360 -27.29 -4.88 16.39
N ALA A 361 -27.76 -6.09 16.10
CA ALA A 361 -29.18 -6.39 15.99
C ALA A 361 -29.91 -6.38 17.35
N GLN A 362 -31.06 -5.71 17.37
CA GLN A 362 -32.03 -5.77 18.45
C GLN A 362 -33.45 -5.76 17.88
N GLY A 363 -34.12 -6.92 17.91
CA GLY A 363 -35.39 -7.12 17.23
C GLY A 363 -35.22 -6.98 15.71
N ASP A 364 -36.13 -6.26 15.06
CA ASP A 364 -36.14 -6.05 13.61
C ASP A 364 -35.19 -4.93 13.14
N LYS A 365 -34.51 -4.27 14.08
CA LYS A 365 -33.60 -3.15 13.81
C LYS A 365 -32.19 -3.47 14.28
N LYS A 366 -31.22 -2.71 13.77
CA LYS A 366 -29.83 -2.73 14.19
C LYS A 366 -29.40 -1.35 14.64
N TYR A 367 -28.46 -1.33 15.57
CA TYR A 367 -28.08 -0.12 16.28
C TYR A 367 -26.57 -0.02 16.49
N ALA A 368 -26.07 1.21 16.52
CA ALA A 368 -24.73 1.54 17.00
C ALA A 368 -24.76 2.95 17.59
N SER A 369 -23.74 3.29 18.39
CA SER A 369 -23.44 4.68 18.71
C SER A 369 -22.05 5.06 18.21
N ALA A 370 -21.86 6.35 17.94
CA ALA A 370 -20.61 6.88 17.41
C ALA A 370 -20.31 8.29 17.93
N TYR A 371 -19.03 8.58 18.07
CA TYR A 371 -18.45 9.90 18.34
C TYR A 371 -17.13 9.97 17.57
N LEU A 372 -17.04 10.81 16.54
CA LEU A 372 -15.94 10.72 15.56
C LEU A 372 -15.07 11.98 15.57
N PRO A 373 -13.75 11.87 15.31
CA PRO A 373 -12.82 13.00 15.33
C PRO A 373 -12.92 13.86 14.04
N PHE A 374 -13.83 13.51 13.14
CA PHE A 374 -14.09 14.16 11.86
C PHE A 374 -15.58 14.26 11.61
N SER A 375 -15.94 15.21 10.75
CA SER A 375 -17.33 15.43 10.35
C SER A 375 -17.80 14.35 9.38
N VAL A 376 -19.09 14.02 9.49
CA VAL A 376 -19.79 13.06 8.64
C VAL A 376 -20.83 13.82 7.83
N SER A 377 -20.68 13.83 6.51
CA SER A 377 -21.57 14.57 5.61
C SER A 377 -22.77 13.75 5.15
N ALA A 378 -22.66 12.41 5.19
CA ALA A 378 -23.72 11.49 4.81
C ALA A 378 -23.59 10.14 5.52
N VAL A 379 -24.71 9.44 5.70
CA VAL A 379 -24.79 8.10 6.26
C VAL A 379 -25.60 7.20 5.33
N ASP A 380 -25.05 6.04 5.00
CA ASP A 380 -25.72 4.97 4.24
C ASP A 380 -25.88 3.71 5.10
N GLY A 381 -26.93 2.92 4.82
CA GLY A 381 -27.30 1.71 5.58
C GLY A 381 -27.97 1.95 6.94
N ALA A 382 -28.04 3.20 7.40
CA ALA A 382 -28.68 3.61 8.65
C ALA A 382 -29.17 5.07 8.62
N THR A 383 -30.00 5.44 9.59
CA THR A 383 -30.34 6.83 9.91
C THR A 383 -29.58 7.25 11.16
N ALA A 384 -28.90 8.41 11.11
CA ALA A 384 -28.25 9.01 12.26
C ALA A 384 -29.24 9.86 13.07
N TYR A 385 -29.09 9.83 14.39
CA TYR A 385 -29.91 10.59 15.33
C TYR A 385 -29.05 11.26 16.39
N THR A 386 -29.34 12.53 16.66
CA THR A 386 -28.88 13.31 17.81
C THR A 386 -30.08 13.61 18.71
N GLY A 387 -29.90 14.13 19.92
CA GLY A 387 -31.06 14.50 20.72
C GLY A 387 -30.77 15.07 22.09
N ALA A 388 -31.76 15.78 22.62
CA ALA A 388 -31.74 16.38 23.95
C ALA A 388 -32.45 15.48 24.97
N LEU A 389 -32.08 15.61 26.24
CA LEU A 389 -32.83 14.99 27.33
C LEU A 389 -34.22 15.61 27.42
N ASN A 390 -35.24 14.77 27.64
CA ASN A 390 -36.58 15.26 27.95
C ASN A 390 -36.62 15.96 29.32
N ALA A 391 -37.69 16.70 29.60
CA ALA A 391 -37.83 17.47 30.84
C ALA A 391 -37.64 16.63 32.12
N ASP A 392 -38.10 15.38 32.10
CA ASP A 392 -38.01 14.45 33.23
C ASP A 392 -36.65 13.74 33.33
N LYS A 393 -35.75 13.95 32.37
CA LYS A 393 -34.45 13.28 32.27
C LYS A 393 -34.55 11.75 32.35
N THR A 394 -35.54 11.20 31.68
CA THR A 394 -35.83 9.75 31.60
C THR A 394 -35.60 9.20 30.20
N ALA A 395 -35.61 10.05 29.18
CA ALA A 395 -35.38 9.70 27.78
C ALA A 395 -34.62 10.80 27.05
N ILE A 396 -33.99 10.45 25.92
CA ILE A 396 -33.53 11.39 24.91
C ILE A 396 -34.57 11.46 23.79
N ASP A 397 -35.01 12.67 23.46
CA ASP A 397 -35.85 12.93 22.29
C ASP A 397 -34.96 12.98 21.04
N MET A 398 -34.97 11.86 20.30
CA MET A 398 -34.08 11.62 19.16
C MET A 398 -34.61 12.33 17.90
N THR A 399 -33.76 13.17 17.31
CA THR A 399 -34.00 13.89 16.07
C THR A 399 -33.11 13.31 14.98
N ALA A 400 -33.71 12.94 13.85
CA ALA A 400 -32.94 12.43 12.71
C ALA A 400 -32.08 13.54 12.10
N THR A 401 -30.86 13.19 11.70
CA THR A 401 -29.95 14.08 10.99
C THR A 401 -29.28 13.34 9.82
N THR A 402 -28.94 14.09 8.78
CA THR A 402 -28.24 13.56 7.60
C THR A 402 -26.73 13.78 7.67
N ALA A 403 -26.28 14.68 8.54
CA ALA A 403 -24.87 15.03 8.73
C ALA A 403 -24.57 15.27 10.22
N VAL A 404 -23.35 14.98 10.64
CA VAL A 404 -22.91 15.11 12.04
C VAL A 404 -21.52 15.76 12.08
N PRO A 405 -21.35 16.92 12.73
CA PRO A 405 -20.04 17.53 12.94
C PRO A 405 -19.06 16.61 13.68
N ALA A 406 -17.77 16.86 13.47
CA ALA A 406 -16.72 16.28 14.30
C ALA A 406 -17.01 16.49 15.80
N ASN A 407 -16.60 15.54 16.63
CA ASN A 407 -16.72 15.62 18.08
C ASN A 407 -18.17 15.76 18.59
N THR A 408 -19.13 15.20 17.86
CA THR A 408 -20.54 15.17 18.23
C THR A 408 -21.00 13.72 18.38
N GLY A 409 -21.67 13.39 19.49
CA GLY A 409 -22.20 12.04 19.72
C GLY A 409 -23.52 11.83 18.99
N PHE A 410 -23.71 10.64 18.42
CA PHE A 410 -24.95 10.26 17.72
C PHE A 410 -25.22 8.75 17.81
N VAL A 411 -26.47 8.37 17.51
CA VAL A 411 -26.93 6.98 17.41
C VAL A 411 -27.31 6.67 15.97
N LEU A 412 -26.93 5.47 15.51
CA LEU A 412 -27.29 4.92 14.22
C LEU A 412 -28.40 3.89 14.40
N VAL A 413 -29.44 3.98 13.59
CA VAL A 413 -30.55 3.01 13.56
C VAL A 413 -30.80 2.58 12.12
N GLY A 414 -30.79 1.28 11.87
CA GLY A 414 -30.92 0.74 10.51
C GLY A 414 -31.34 -0.71 10.51
N THR A 415 -31.16 -1.39 9.38
CA THR A 415 -31.41 -2.83 9.22
C THR A 415 -30.18 -3.58 8.68
N GLU A 416 -29.20 -2.84 8.14
CA GLU A 416 -27.96 -3.38 7.60
C GLU A 416 -26.94 -3.71 8.69
N ASN A 417 -26.06 -4.68 8.44
CA ASN A 417 -25.03 -5.09 9.41
C ASN A 417 -24.01 -3.99 9.70
N LYS A 418 -23.90 -3.01 8.81
CA LYS A 418 -22.95 -1.90 8.88
C LYS A 418 -23.62 -0.63 8.39
N ALA A 419 -23.17 0.50 8.90
CA ALA A 419 -23.42 1.81 8.33
C ALA A 419 -22.13 2.36 7.72
N THR A 420 -22.22 2.96 6.54
CA THR A 420 -21.10 3.64 5.88
C THR A 420 -21.26 5.14 6.06
N LEU A 421 -20.26 5.79 6.65
CA LEU A 421 -20.27 7.18 7.03
C LEU A 421 -19.28 7.93 6.14
N THR A 422 -19.78 8.85 5.32
CA THR A 422 -18.95 9.67 4.42
C THR A 422 -18.26 10.77 5.22
N ILE A 423 -16.94 10.86 5.13
CA ILE A 423 -16.15 11.93 5.72
C ILE A 423 -16.33 13.19 4.87
N GLY A 424 -16.71 14.29 5.52
CA GLY A 424 -16.89 15.57 4.84
C GLY A 424 -17.54 16.61 5.74
N ASP A 425 -17.64 17.83 5.22
CA ASP A 425 -18.17 18.95 5.99
C ASP A 425 -19.60 18.71 6.45
N ALA A 426 -19.86 19.08 7.71
CA ALA A 426 -21.18 19.03 8.32
C ALA A 426 -21.40 20.31 9.13
N ALA A 427 -22.58 20.92 8.96
CA ALA A 427 -22.98 22.07 9.75
C ALA A 427 -23.28 21.66 11.20
N ALA A 428 -23.15 22.61 12.14
CA ALA A 428 -23.51 22.40 13.53
C ALA A 428 -24.94 21.86 13.66
N ILE A 429 -25.15 20.93 14.59
CA ILE A 429 -26.48 20.41 14.91
C ILE A 429 -27.30 21.53 15.56
N GLU A 430 -28.55 21.68 15.13
CA GLU A 430 -29.49 22.61 15.75
C GLU A 430 -30.02 22.05 17.08
N GLY A 431 -30.08 22.89 18.11
CA GLY A 431 -30.59 22.52 19.43
C GLY A 431 -29.55 21.87 20.34
N GLU A 432 -30.02 21.35 21.48
CA GLU A 432 -29.17 20.66 22.46
C GLU A 432 -28.95 19.19 22.06
N ASN A 433 -27.74 18.68 22.28
CA ASN A 433 -27.41 17.28 22.12
C ASN A 433 -26.80 16.74 23.42
N ALA A 434 -27.49 15.81 24.07
CA ALA A 434 -27.02 15.15 25.30
C ALA A 434 -25.97 14.06 25.02
N LEU A 435 -25.82 13.67 23.75
CA LEU A 435 -24.88 12.65 23.33
C LEU A 435 -23.48 13.25 23.15
N THR A 436 -22.54 12.75 23.95
CA THR A 436 -21.12 13.11 23.88
C THR A 436 -20.27 11.85 23.76
N GLY A 437 -18.95 11.97 23.80
CA GLY A 437 -18.05 10.85 23.65
C GLY A 437 -16.59 11.25 23.78
N THR A 438 -15.71 10.27 23.56
CA THR A 438 -14.27 10.49 23.48
C THR A 438 -13.69 9.69 22.31
N ASN A 439 -12.66 10.23 21.65
CA ASN A 439 -11.92 9.50 20.62
C ASN A 439 -10.84 8.59 21.19
N THR A 440 -10.66 8.57 22.50
CA THR A 440 -9.80 7.61 23.21
C THR A 440 -10.64 6.77 24.16
N GLY A 441 -10.23 5.53 24.39
CA GLY A 441 -10.91 4.65 25.35
C GLY A 441 -10.85 5.22 26.77
N ILE A 442 -11.92 5.04 27.53
CA ILE A 442 -12.01 5.42 28.95
C ILE A 442 -11.77 4.19 29.79
N GLN A 443 -10.83 4.25 30.73
CA GLN A 443 -10.65 3.20 31.72
C GLN A 443 -11.72 3.31 32.80
N LEU A 444 -12.41 2.19 33.06
CA LEU A 444 -13.35 2.09 34.17
C LEU A 444 -12.66 1.43 35.37
N THR A 445 -12.86 2.02 36.54
CA THR A 445 -12.24 1.61 37.81
C THR A 445 -13.33 1.20 38.80
N SER A 446 -13.00 0.32 39.73
CA SER A 446 -13.89 -0.15 40.81
C SER A 446 -13.26 0.14 42.17
N GLY A 447 -14.07 0.10 43.24
CA GLY A 447 -13.60 0.34 44.61
C GLY A 447 -13.66 1.81 44.99
N GLU A 448 -12.64 2.32 45.67
CA GLU A 448 -12.61 3.70 46.20
C GLU A 448 -12.68 4.77 45.10
N ASN A 449 -12.17 4.46 43.90
CA ASN A 449 -12.19 5.34 42.73
C ASN A 449 -13.18 4.84 41.66
N ASP A 450 -14.33 4.26 42.05
CA ASP A 450 -15.32 3.78 41.10
C ASP A 450 -15.88 4.95 40.25
N ASN A 451 -15.70 4.86 38.93
CA ASN A 451 -16.16 5.86 37.97
C ASN A 451 -17.29 5.35 37.04
N HIS A 452 -17.82 4.14 37.26
CA HIS A 452 -18.90 3.59 36.43
C HIS A 452 -20.15 4.47 36.47
N ALA A 453 -20.46 5.03 37.63
CA ALA A 453 -21.61 5.90 37.83
C ALA A 453 -21.47 7.27 37.13
N SER A 454 -20.29 7.60 36.57
CA SER A 454 -20.07 8.86 35.85
C SER A 454 -20.56 8.82 34.40
N TYR A 455 -20.87 7.64 33.86
CA TYR A 455 -21.19 7.46 32.46
C TYR A 455 -22.46 6.63 32.29
N LEU A 456 -23.29 6.98 31.29
CA LEU A 456 -24.24 6.05 30.70
C LEU A 456 -23.80 5.70 29.29
N VAL A 457 -23.56 4.42 29.02
CA VAL A 457 -23.08 3.93 27.73
C VAL A 457 -24.20 3.29 26.93
N PHE A 458 -24.13 3.43 25.61
CA PHE A 458 -25.05 2.79 24.70
C PHE A 458 -24.97 1.26 24.82
N GLY A 459 -26.12 0.60 24.88
CA GLY A 459 -26.15 -0.86 24.87
C GLY A 459 -27.55 -1.44 24.96
N VAL A 460 -27.59 -2.76 25.20
CA VAL A 460 -28.84 -3.51 25.34
C VAL A 460 -28.95 -4.11 26.75
N ASN A 461 -30.06 -3.83 27.41
CA ASN A 461 -30.42 -4.46 28.69
C ASN A 461 -31.80 -5.11 28.60
N ASN A 462 -31.87 -6.40 28.93
CA ASN A 462 -33.09 -7.20 28.91
C ASN A 462 -33.91 -7.07 27.60
N GLY A 463 -33.20 -6.97 26.47
CA GLY A 463 -33.81 -6.83 25.14
C GLY A 463 -34.22 -5.39 24.77
N THR A 464 -33.90 -4.39 25.58
CA THR A 464 -34.15 -2.98 25.29
C THR A 464 -32.86 -2.25 24.99
N VAL A 465 -32.85 -1.43 23.93
CA VAL A 465 -31.75 -0.51 23.60
C VAL A 465 -31.89 0.79 24.41
N GLY A 466 -30.78 1.30 24.91
CA GLY A 466 -30.74 2.57 25.64
C GLY A 466 -29.34 2.91 26.12
N PHE A 467 -29.26 3.96 26.93
CA PHE A 467 -28.04 4.34 27.64
C PHE A 467 -28.15 3.87 29.09
N TYR A 468 -27.12 3.20 29.57
CA TYR A 468 -27.15 2.51 30.86
C TYR A 468 -25.83 2.69 31.60
N LYS A 469 -25.89 2.66 32.93
CA LYS A 469 -24.66 2.64 33.72
C LYS A 469 -23.86 1.36 33.39
N PRO A 470 -22.57 1.46 33.06
CA PRO A 470 -21.69 0.30 32.93
C PRO A 470 -21.77 -0.62 34.16
N ALA A 471 -21.86 -1.94 33.97
CA ALA A 471 -21.71 -2.88 35.07
C ALA A 471 -20.27 -2.88 35.60
N SER A 472 -20.09 -3.18 36.89
CA SER A 472 -18.79 -3.24 37.57
C SER A 472 -17.78 -4.23 36.96
N ALA A 473 -18.25 -5.17 36.15
CA ALA A 473 -17.39 -6.11 35.42
C ALA A 473 -16.76 -5.49 34.15
N LEU A 474 -17.24 -4.33 33.69
CA LEU A 474 -16.66 -3.63 32.55
C LEU A 474 -15.45 -2.82 33.01
N THR A 475 -14.32 -3.00 32.33
CA THR A 475 -13.08 -2.31 32.71
C THR A 475 -12.79 -1.10 31.82
N SER A 476 -13.60 -0.86 30.78
CA SER A 476 -13.41 0.28 29.88
C SER A 476 -14.66 0.60 29.05
N ILE A 477 -14.71 1.82 28.52
CA ILE A 477 -15.57 2.26 27.42
C ILE A 477 -14.68 2.40 26.19
N ALA A 478 -15.08 1.80 25.06
CA ALA A 478 -14.32 1.87 23.82
C ALA A 478 -14.28 3.29 23.26
N ALA A 479 -13.20 3.62 22.54
CA ALA A 479 -13.07 4.85 21.79
C ALA A 479 -14.18 5.01 20.74
N ASN A 480 -14.45 6.26 20.37
CA ASN A 480 -15.36 6.66 19.31
C ASN A 480 -16.83 6.22 19.50
N LYS A 481 -17.23 5.99 20.76
CA LYS A 481 -18.60 5.63 21.12
C LYS A 481 -19.28 6.80 21.82
N ALA A 482 -20.57 7.01 21.51
CA ALA A 482 -21.35 7.98 22.23
C ALA A 482 -21.76 7.45 23.62
N TYR A 483 -21.75 8.34 24.61
CA TYR A 483 -22.25 8.14 25.96
C TYR A 483 -22.92 9.43 26.46
N ILE A 484 -23.56 9.36 27.64
CA ILE A 484 -24.11 10.52 28.35
C ILE A 484 -23.33 10.73 29.66
N ASN A 485 -22.99 11.97 29.99
CA ASN A 485 -22.41 12.29 31.30
C ASN A 485 -23.48 12.12 32.39
N ALA A 486 -23.23 11.24 33.35
CA ALA A 486 -24.22 10.97 34.40
C ALA A 486 -24.45 12.18 35.33
N SER A 487 -23.52 13.13 35.40
CA SER A 487 -23.72 14.40 36.11
C SER A 487 -24.92 15.21 35.60
N GLU A 488 -25.39 14.92 34.39
CA GLU A 488 -26.50 15.63 33.77
C GLU A 488 -27.87 15.06 34.16
N ILE A 489 -27.93 13.92 34.85
CA ILE A 489 -29.14 13.13 35.07
C ILE A 489 -29.21 12.46 36.45
N SER A 490 -30.41 12.31 37.01
CA SER A 490 -30.65 11.59 38.28
C SER A 490 -30.87 10.08 38.09
N ASN A 491 -31.17 9.65 36.86
CA ASN A 491 -31.48 8.27 36.51
C ASN A 491 -30.25 7.50 36.03
N GLN A 492 -30.13 6.23 36.40
CA GLN A 492 -29.02 5.36 36.00
C GLN A 492 -29.24 4.65 34.64
N ALA A 493 -30.33 4.97 33.95
CA ALA A 493 -30.61 4.53 32.59
C ALA A 493 -31.51 5.55 31.88
N ILE A 494 -31.31 5.71 30.57
CA ILE A 494 -32.00 6.69 29.73
C ILE A 494 -32.49 6.03 28.45
N ALA A 495 -33.81 6.17 28.21
CA ALA A 495 -34.49 5.61 27.05
C ALA A 495 -34.25 6.45 25.78
N LEU A 496 -34.53 5.87 24.63
CA LEU A 496 -34.52 6.58 23.35
C LEU A 496 -35.97 6.80 22.92
N ASN A 497 -36.35 8.04 22.67
CA ASN A 497 -37.65 8.40 22.13
C ASN A 497 -37.51 8.82 20.67
N PHE A 498 -38.01 8.01 19.76
CA PHE A 498 -38.09 8.33 18.32
C PHE A 498 -39.48 8.92 18.00
N GLY A 499 -39.83 10.02 18.64
CA GLY A 499 -41.11 10.74 18.51
C GLY A 499 -42.28 10.09 19.27
N ASN A 500 -42.76 8.94 18.79
CA ASN A 500 -43.90 8.20 19.37
C ASN A 500 -43.51 6.79 19.86
N THR A 501 -42.24 6.42 19.75
CA THR A 501 -41.73 5.10 20.14
C THR A 501 -40.60 5.30 21.15
N VAL A 502 -40.89 5.01 22.41
CA VAL A 502 -39.91 5.04 23.51
C VAL A 502 -39.39 3.62 23.75
N THR A 503 -38.07 3.46 23.89
CA THR A 503 -37.51 2.16 24.29
C THR A 503 -37.85 1.85 25.75
N GLY A 504 -38.42 0.67 26.02
CA GLY A 504 -38.91 0.31 27.36
C GLY A 504 -37.79 -0.03 28.35
N ILE A 505 -37.29 0.95 29.12
CA ILE A 505 -36.22 0.75 30.10
C ILE A 505 -36.79 0.47 31.49
N ASN A 506 -36.55 -0.74 32.01
CA ASN A 506 -36.95 -1.16 33.36
C ASN A 506 -35.76 -1.53 34.28
N ALA A 507 -34.51 -1.36 33.83
CA ALA A 507 -33.31 -1.77 34.58
C ALA A 507 -32.17 -0.76 34.46
N ALA A 508 -31.46 -0.54 35.57
CA ALA A 508 -30.50 0.56 35.75
C ALA A 508 -29.04 0.24 35.34
N THR A 509 -28.68 -1.01 35.05
CA THR A 509 -27.27 -1.40 34.89
C THR A 509 -27.04 -2.31 33.70
N LEU A 510 -26.13 -1.94 32.80
CA LEU A 510 -25.79 -2.70 31.60
C LEU A 510 -24.91 -3.91 31.93
N VAL A 511 -25.48 -5.11 31.88
CA VAL A 511 -24.72 -6.36 32.13
C VAL A 511 -23.83 -6.75 30.93
N LYS A 512 -24.13 -6.24 29.73
CA LYS A 512 -23.36 -6.44 28.50
C LYS A 512 -23.27 -5.14 27.70
N GLY A 513 -22.13 -4.45 27.80
CA GLY A 513 -21.70 -3.50 26.75
C GLY A 513 -21.52 -4.22 25.42
N GLU A 514 -21.28 -3.47 24.33
CA GLU A 514 -20.96 -3.99 22.98
C GLU A 514 -19.66 -4.80 22.89
N ASN A 515 -19.39 -5.73 23.82
CA ASN A 515 -18.31 -6.70 23.75
C ASN A 515 -18.79 -7.96 23.02
N ASN A 516 -19.06 -7.84 21.73
CA ASN A 516 -19.57 -8.93 20.88
C ASN A 516 -18.44 -9.69 20.17
N ALA A 517 -17.51 -10.27 20.93
CA ALA A 517 -16.56 -11.20 20.33
C ALA A 517 -17.28 -12.51 19.95
N PRO A 518 -16.98 -13.12 18.78
CA PRO A 518 -17.55 -14.41 18.40
C PRO A 518 -17.30 -15.47 19.48
N ILE A 519 -18.32 -16.29 19.77
CA ILE A 519 -18.23 -17.42 20.68
C ILE A 519 -17.86 -18.66 19.86
N TYR A 520 -16.90 -19.44 20.31
CA TYR A 520 -16.49 -20.70 19.70
C TYR A 520 -16.69 -21.86 20.68
N ASP A 521 -17.05 -23.04 20.18
CA ASP A 521 -16.91 -24.26 20.98
C ASP A 521 -15.42 -24.65 21.12
N LEU A 522 -15.12 -25.67 21.91
CA LEU A 522 -13.74 -26.12 22.14
C LEU A 522 -13.07 -26.70 20.88
N SER A 523 -13.84 -26.95 19.81
CA SER A 523 -13.30 -27.35 18.51
C SER A 523 -12.96 -26.17 17.60
N GLY A 524 -13.16 -24.93 18.07
CA GLY A 524 -12.89 -23.73 17.29
C GLY A 524 -14.00 -23.37 16.29
N ARG A 525 -15.16 -24.03 16.35
CA ARG A 525 -16.33 -23.71 15.52
C ARG A 525 -17.17 -22.62 16.19
N ARG A 526 -17.60 -21.62 15.43
CA ARG A 526 -18.45 -20.51 15.92
C ARG A 526 -19.82 -21.03 16.37
N VAL A 527 -20.24 -20.65 17.58
CA VAL A 527 -21.51 -21.05 18.20
C VAL A 527 -22.43 -19.83 18.31
N TRP A 528 -23.60 -19.95 17.69
CA TRP A 528 -24.58 -18.85 17.61
C TRP A 528 -25.46 -18.73 18.85
N ALA A 529 -25.77 -19.86 19.48
CA ALA A 529 -26.58 -19.97 20.68
C ALA A 529 -25.91 -20.95 21.65
N PRO A 530 -25.10 -20.48 22.61
CA PRO A 530 -24.50 -21.35 23.59
C PRO A 530 -25.59 -21.98 24.46
N VAL A 531 -25.57 -23.31 24.60
CA VAL A 531 -26.42 -24.02 25.56
C VAL A 531 -26.00 -23.69 27.00
N LYS A 532 -26.99 -23.62 27.88
CA LYS A 532 -26.83 -23.32 29.32
C LYS A 532 -25.91 -24.34 29.99
N SER A 533 -24.95 -23.85 30.76
CA SER A 533 -23.85 -24.59 31.40
C SER A 533 -22.81 -25.18 30.44
N GLY A 534 -22.78 -24.75 29.18
CA GLY A 534 -21.76 -25.18 28.21
C GLY A 534 -20.45 -24.39 28.32
N LEU A 535 -19.31 -25.05 28.05
CA LEU A 535 -17.97 -24.42 28.03
C LEU A 535 -17.62 -23.96 26.61
N TYR A 536 -17.24 -22.68 26.47
CA TYR A 536 -16.94 -22.02 25.20
C TYR A 536 -15.67 -21.17 25.28
N ILE A 537 -15.22 -20.67 24.14
CA ILE A 537 -14.12 -19.72 24.00
C ILE A 537 -14.68 -18.42 23.45
N GLN A 538 -14.45 -17.31 24.14
CA GLN A 538 -14.80 -15.96 23.69
C GLN A 538 -13.64 -15.03 24.09
N ASN A 539 -13.11 -14.21 23.18
CA ASN A 539 -11.93 -13.38 23.42
C ASN A 539 -10.69 -14.16 23.92
N GLY A 540 -10.43 -15.35 23.36
CA GLY A 540 -9.29 -16.18 23.74
C GLY A 540 -9.35 -16.76 25.17
N LYS A 541 -10.46 -16.55 25.89
CA LYS A 541 -10.67 -17.05 27.26
C LYS A 541 -11.78 -18.10 27.28
N LYS A 542 -11.61 -19.12 28.13
CA LYS A 542 -12.65 -20.11 28.40
C LYS A 542 -13.75 -19.47 29.25
N ILE A 543 -15.01 -19.64 28.84
CA ILE A 543 -16.19 -19.12 29.51
C ILE A 543 -17.27 -20.21 29.63
N ILE A 544 -18.08 -20.14 30.67
CA ILE A 544 -19.29 -20.97 30.82
C ILE A 544 -20.49 -20.06 30.58
N LYS A 545 -21.42 -20.47 29.72
CA LYS A 545 -22.61 -19.66 29.37
C LYS A 545 -23.89 -20.23 29.95
#